data_AF-A0A957CPS7-F1
#
_entry.id   AF-A0A957CPS7-F1
#
_cell.length_a   1.000
_cell.length_b   1.000
_cell.length_c   1.000
_cell.angle_alpha   90.00
_cell.angle_beta   90.00
_cell.angle_gamma   90.00
#
_symmetry.space_group_name_H-M   'P 1'
#
loop_
_entity.id
_entity.type
_entity.pdbx_description
1 polymer ?
#
loop_
_entity_poly.entity_id
_entity_poly.type
_entity_poly.pdbx_seq_one_letter_code
_entity_poly.pdbx_strand_id
1 'polypeptide(L)' 'MNSVKKTAHVTGILYLVIFFANLFVFIFVSGSLNVAGDAATTAENIRASESLYRS' A
#
# COMPACT_ATOMS: atom_id res chain seq x y z
N MET A 1 -4.93 -35.11 -5.57
CA MET A 1 -3.60 -34.47 -5.70
C MET A 1 -3.56 -33.24 -6.62
N ASN A 2 -4.50 -33.04 -7.56
CA ASN A 2 -4.57 -31.84 -8.43
C ASN A 2 -5.12 -30.57 -7.73
N SER A 3 -6.00 -30.73 -6.73
CA SER A 3 -6.62 -29.60 -6.02
C SER A 3 -5.59 -28.73 -5.29
N VAL A 4 -4.65 -29.36 -4.57
CA VAL A 4 -3.60 -28.63 -3.81
C VAL A 4 -2.68 -27.83 -4.73
N LYS A 5 -2.26 -28.39 -5.88
CA LYS A 5 -1.45 -27.67 -6.88
C LYS A 5 -2.20 -26.48 -7.47
N LYS A 6 -3.50 -26.65 -7.78
CA LYS A 6 -4.34 -25.56 -8.28
C LYS A 6 -4.50 -24.44 -7.25
N THR A 7 -4.74 -24.79 -5.99
CA THR A 7 -4.80 -23.83 -4.88
C THR A 7 -3.47 -23.09 -4.72
N ALA A 8 -2.33 -23.80 -4.75
CA ALA A 8 -1.01 -23.17 -4.63
C ALA A 8 -0.75 -22.14 -5.73
N HIS A 9 -1.11 -22.43 -6.99
CA HIS A 9 -0.98 -21.47 -8.08
C HIS A 9 -1.88 -20.25 -7.90
N VAL A 10 -3.14 -20.45 -7.51
CA VAL A 10 -4.09 -19.36 -7.26
C VAL A 10 -3.59 -18.48 -6.11
N THR A 11 -3.12 -19.08 -5.02
CA THR A 11 -2.53 -18.37 -3.88
C THR A 11 -1.29 -17.58 -4.31
N GLY A 12 -0.40 -18.16 -5.13
CA GLY A 12 0.77 -17.46 -5.66
C GLY A 12 0.38 -16.23 -6.49
N ILE A 13 -0.63 -16.35 -7.37
CA ILE A 13 -1.14 -15.21 -8.15
C ILE A 13 -1.76 -14.15 -7.24
N LEU A 14 -2.54 -14.55 -6.21
CA LEU A 14 -3.10 -13.62 -5.24
C LEU A 14 -2.01 -12.81 -4.52
N TYR A 15 -0.95 -13.48 -4.08
CA TYR A 15 0.18 -12.82 -3.42
C TYR A 15 0.92 -11.86 -4.36
N LEU A 16 1.07 -12.21 -5.64
CA LEU A 16 1.62 -11.29 -6.64
C LEU A 16 0.76 -10.03 -6.79
N VAL A 17 -0.56 -10.16 -6.85
CA VAL A 17 -1.47 -9.00 -6.91
C VAL A 17 -1.33 -8.13 -5.65
N ILE A 18 -1.30 -8.74 -4.47
CA ILE A 18 -1.10 -8.02 -3.19
C ILE A 18 0.24 -7.28 -3.20
N PHE A 19 1.31 -7.89 -3.71
CA PHE A 19 2.63 -7.27 -3.80
C PHE A 19 2.59 -5.99 -4.65
N PHE A 20 2.00 -6.03 -5.84
CA PHE A 20 1.87 -4.84 -6.69
C PHE A 20 0.99 -3.76 -6.07
N ALA A 21 -0.09 -4.13 -5.38
CA ALA A 21 -0.92 -3.18 -4.65
C ALA A 21 -0.14 -2.48 -3.53
N ASN A 22 0.68 -3.23 -2.78
CA ASN A 22 1.53 -2.65 -1.73
C ASN A 22 2.62 -1.74 -2.32
N LEU A 23 3.21 -2.12 -3.45
CA LEU A 23 4.19 -1.28 -4.15
C LEU A 23 3.58 0.06 -4.57
N PHE A 24 2.34 0.04 -5.08
CA PHE A 24 1.61 1.26 -5.41
C PHE A 24 1.38 2.16 -4.18
N VAL A 25 0.91 1.60 -3.06
CA VAL A 25 0.73 2.35 -1.82
C VAL A 25 2.05 2.95 -1.32
N PHE A 26 3.13 2.18 -1.37
CA PHE A 26 4.44 2.63 -0.94
C PHE A 26 4.95 3.80 -1.78
N ILE A 27 4.87 3.71 -3.11
CA ILE A 27 5.39 4.74 -4.01
C ILE A 27 4.51 5.99 -4.00
N PHE A 28 3.19 5.82 -4.16
CA PHE A 28 2.29 6.96 -4.43
C PHE A 28 1.68 7.55 -3.16
N VAL A 29 1.38 6.74 -2.14
CA VAL A 29 0.73 7.25 -0.92
C VAL A 29 1.79 7.72 0.08
N SER A 30 2.84 6.93 0.30
CA SER A 30 3.84 7.28 1.32
C SER A 30 4.71 8.46 0.89
N GLY A 31 5.01 8.60 -0.41
CA GLY A 31 5.76 9.74 -0.95
C GLY A 31 5.02 11.07 -0.85
N SER A 32 3.69 11.08 -0.91
CA SER A 32 2.88 12.31 -0.77
C SER A 32 2.78 12.79 0.68
N LEU A 33 2.95 11.90 1.65
CA LEU A 33 2.81 12.22 3.06
C LEU A 33 4.15 12.61 3.69
N ASN A 34 5.25 11.97 3.29
CA ASN A 34 6.57 12.20 3.86
C ASN A 34 7.38 13.19 3.02
N VAL A 35 7.42 14.46 3.45
CA VAL A 35 8.30 15.47 2.87
C VAL A 35 9.62 15.45 3.63
N ALA A 36 10.62 14.78 3.06
CA ALA A 36 11.94 14.66 3.69
C ALA A 36 12.54 16.05 3.96
N GLY A 37 12.77 16.36 5.25
CA GLY A 37 13.35 17.64 5.70
C GLY A 37 12.33 18.67 6.20
N ASP A 38 11.02 18.44 6.04
CA ASP A 38 9.97 19.34 6.53
C ASP A 38 8.85 18.55 7.25
N ALA A 39 9.01 18.46 8.57
CA ALA A 39 8.05 17.80 9.44
C ALA A 39 6.73 18.57 9.56
N ALA A 40 6.73 19.90 9.36
CA ALA A 40 5.51 20.71 9.43
C ALA A 40 4.64 20.46 8.18
N THR A 41 5.26 20.41 7.00
CA THR A 41 4.58 20.08 5.74
C THR A 41 4.10 18.62 5.74
N THR A 42 4.90 17.69 6.27
CA THR A 42 4.47 16.29 6.49
C THR A 42 3.23 16.21 7.38
N ALA A 43 3.21 16.93 8.51
CA ALA A 43 2.06 16.97 9.41
C ALA A 43 0.83 17.58 8.73
N GLU A 44 1.00 18.64 7.94
CA GLU A 44 -0.10 19.27 7.20
C GLU A 44 -0.67 18.36 6.11
N ASN A 45 0.16 17.63 5.37
CA ASN A 45 -0.28 16.65 4.38
C ASN A 45 -1.06 15.48 5.02
N ILE A 46 -0.66 15.03 6.21
CA ILE A 46 -1.39 14.02 6.98
C ILE A 46 -2.75 14.57 7.44
N ARG A 47 -2.80 15.83 7.92
CA ARG A 47 -4.06 16.49 8.31
C ARG A 47 -5.00 16.71 7.13
N ALA A 48 -4.48 17.15 5.99
CA ALA A 48 -5.24 17.32 4.76
C ALA A 48 -5.77 15.98 4.21
N SER A 49 -5.06 14.89 4.51
CA SER A 49 -5.41 13.52 4.14
C SER A 49 -6.23 12.79 5.21
N GLU A 50 -6.92 13.51 6.10
CA GLU A 50 -7.68 12.91 7.21
C GLU A 50 -8.66 11.80 6.76
N SER A 51 -9.24 11.88 5.56
CA SER A 51 -10.14 10.86 5.02
C SER A 51 -9.49 9.49 4.77
N LEU A 52 -8.16 9.42 4.66
CA LEU A 52 -7.40 8.17 4.55
C LEU A 52 -7.22 7.47 5.90
N TYR A 53 -7.35 8.20 7.02
CA TYR A 53 -7.00 7.71 8.37
C TYR A 53 -8.17 7.73 9.34
N ARG A 54 -9.19 8.54 9.07
CA ARG A 54 -10.36 8.72 9.91
C ARG A 54 -11.62 8.48 9.08
N SER A 55 -12.28 7.37 9.37
CA SER A 55 -13.65 7.08 8.94
C SER A 55 -14.65 7.70 9.90
#